data_AF-A0A379SHW3-F1
#
_entry.id   AF-A0A379SHW3-F1
#
_cell.length_a   1.000
_cell.length_b   1.000
_cell.length_c   1.000
_cell.angle_alpha   90.00
_cell.angle_beta   90.00
_cell.angle_gamma   90.00
#
_symmetry.space_group_name_H-M   'P 1'
#
loop_
_entity.id
_entity.type
_entity.pdbx_description
1 polymer ?
#
loop_
_entity_poly.entity_id
_entity_poly.type
_entity_poly.pdbx_seq_one_letter_code
_entity_poly.pdbx_strand_id
1 'polypeptide(L)'
;MIPQMRYEPTIDNEERHIAEMAAYFREQLESKKHHGMLVLFASGRAMQRFLEHVADLRLLLLVQGDQPRYRLVELHRKRVESGERSVLVGLQSFAEGLDLKGELLTQVHIHKIAFPPIDSPVVITEGEWLKSLNRYPFEVQSLPSASFNLIQQVGRLIRSHGCRGEVVIYDKRLLTKNYGQRLLNALPVFPIEQPAMPDVIVKPKAKPARRRRR
;
A
#
# COMPACT_ATOMS: atom_id res chain seq x y z
N MET A 1 1.97 -12.10 -0.59
CA MET A 1 3.41 -11.87 -0.82
C MET A 1 3.91 -10.72 0.05
N ILE A 2 5.08 -10.87 0.65
CA ILE A 2 5.82 -9.81 1.35
C ILE A 2 7.22 -9.79 0.73
N PRO A 3 7.48 -8.96 -0.30
CA PRO A 3 8.78 -8.91 -0.96
C PRO A 3 9.91 -8.60 0.03
N GLN A 4 11.13 -9.08 -0.26
CA GLN A 4 12.31 -8.88 0.58
C GLN A 4 12.85 -7.44 0.50
N MET A 5 12.04 -6.46 0.93
CA MET A 5 12.37 -5.04 0.92
C MET A 5 13.64 -4.76 1.71
N ARG A 6 14.55 -3.95 1.16
CA ARG A 6 15.80 -3.59 1.86
C ARG A 6 15.52 -2.51 2.90
N TYR A 7 14.63 -1.57 2.59
CA TYR A 7 14.30 -0.43 3.45
C TYR A 7 12.97 -0.61 4.19
N GLU A 8 12.86 -0.07 5.42
CA GLU A 8 11.58 0.07 6.12
C GLU A 8 10.86 1.37 5.67
N PRO A 9 9.52 1.43 5.67
CA PRO A 9 8.74 2.62 5.28
C PRO A 9 8.73 3.73 6.35
N THR A 10 9.94 4.11 6.75
CA THR A 10 10.29 5.21 7.68
C THR A 10 10.46 6.51 6.91
N ILE A 11 10.37 7.66 7.59
CA ILE A 11 10.52 8.97 6.96
C ILE A 11 11.88 9.10 6.26
N ASP A 12 12.95 8.65 6.91
CA ASP A 12 14.32 8.75 6.39
C ASP A 12 14.57 7.90 5.14
N ASN A 13 13.84 6.79 4.99
CA ASN A 13 14.00 5.87 3.88
C ASN A 13 12.82 5.89 2.88
N GLU A 14 11.87 6.82 3.03
CA GLU A 14 10.61 6.82 2.27
C GLU A 14 10.86 6.81 0.75
N GLU A 15 11.78 7.63 0.24
CA GLU A 15 12.09 7.69 -1.19
C GLU A 15 12.68 6.37 -1.72
N ARG A 16 13.59 5.73 -0.97
CA ARG A 16 14.21 4.45 -1.37
C ARG A 16 13.22 3.30 -1.29
N HIS A 17 12.38 3.30 -0.26
CA HIS A 17 11.31 2.32 -0.08
C HIS A 17 10.28 2.40 -1.22
N ILE A 18 9.87 3.60 -1.61
CA ILE A 18 8.95 3.81 -2.73
C ILE A 18 9.59 3.41 -4.05
N ALA A 19 10.87 3.69 -4.26
CA ALA A 19 11.59 3.26 -5.46
C ALA A 19 11.62 1.72 -5.57
N GLU A 20 11.84 1.01 -4.47
CA GLU A 20 11.77 -0.46 -4.41
C GLU A 20 10.36 -0.98 -4.68
N MET A 21 9.35 -0.36 -4.08
CA MET A 21 7.95 -0.70 -4.34
C MET A 21 7.61 -0.53 -5.82
N ALA A 22 8.03 0.57 -6.44
CA ALA A 22 7.78 0.85 -7.86
C ALA A 22 8.48 -0.15 -8.79
N ALA A 23 9.72 -0.52 -8.46
CA ALA A 23 10.47 -1.56 -9.16
C ALA A 23 9.74 -2.90 -9.17
N TYR A 24 9.35 -3.38 -7.98
CA TYR A 24 8.63 -4.64 -7.86
C TYR A 24 7.23 -4.57 -8.49
N PHE A 25 6.51 -3.45 -8.31
CA PHE A 25 5.21 -3.25 -8.95
C PHE A 25 5.29 -3.33 -10.49
N ARG A 26 6.35 -2.77 -11.09
CA ARG A 26 6.58 -2.86 -12.54
C ARG A 26 6.75 -4.30 -13.00
N GLU A 27 7.55 -5.10 -12.29
CA GLU A 27 7.73 -6.51 -12.59
C GLU A 27 6.39 -7.28 -12.52
N GLN A 28 5.57 -7.00 -11.51
CA GLN A 28 4.23 -7.58 -11.39
C GLN A 28 3.33 -7.20 -12.58
N LEU A 29 3.34 -5.93 -12.98
CA LEU A 29 2.58 -5.47 -14.13
C LEU A 29 3.06 -6.11 -15.45
N GLU A 30 4.37 -6.28 -15.61
CA GLU A 30 5.01 -6.90 -16.79
C GLU A 30 4.77 -8.40 -16.87
N SER A 31 4.56 -9.09 -15.75
CA SER A 31 4.20 -10.51 -15.72
C SER A 31 2.89 -10.84 -16.45
N LYS A 32 2.02 -9.83 -16.64
CA LYS A 32 0.70 -9.94 -17.31
C LYS A 32 -0.22 -11.00 -16.70
N LYS A 33 0.01 -11.42 -15.45
CA LYS A 33 -0.83 -12.40 -14.75
C LYS A 33 -2.16 -11.83 -14.26
N HIS A 34 -2.21 -10.51 -14.03
CA HIS A 34 -3.34 -9.83 -13.42
C HIS A 34 -3.91 -8.75 -14.35
N HIS A 35 -5.23 -8.75 -14.55
CA HIS A 35 -5.94 -7.70 -15.29
C HIS A 35 -6.34 -6.52 -14.38
N GLY A 36 -6.98 -6.81 -13.25
CA GLY A 36 -7.40 -5.82 -12.26
C GLY A 36 -6.45 -5.73 -11.05
N MET A 37 -5.81 -4.57 -10.90
CA MET A 37 -4.92 -4.26 -9.79
C MET A 37 -5.42 -3.06 -8.97
N LEU A 38 -5.14 -3.07 -7.67
CA LEU A 38 -5.39 -1.95 -6.75
C LEU A 38 -4.12 -1.62 -5.96
N VAL A 39 -3.71 -0.36 -5.95
CA VAL A 39 -2.56 0.14 -5.16
C VAL A 39 -3.03 1.12 -4.11
N LEU A 40 -2.73 0.82 -2.84
CA LEU A 40 -3.18 1.57 -1.67
C LEU A 40 -2.02 2.21 -0.92
N PHE A 41 -2.15 3.51 -0.66
CA PHE A 41 -1.20 4.31 0.09
C PHE A 41 -1.80 4.81 1.41
N ALA A 42 -0.96 4.88 2.43
CA ALA A 42 -1.32 5.48 3.72
C ALA A 42 -1.31 7.03 3.68
N SER A 43 -0.64 7.64 2.70
CA SER A 43 -0.56 9.09 2.56
C SER A 43 -0.54 9.55 1.10
N GLY A 44 -1.10 10.73 0.84
CA GLY A 44 -1.07 11.35 -0.49
C GLY A 44 0.34 11.66 -0.96
N ARG A 45 1.24 12.03 -0.02
CA ARG A 45 2.66 12.26 -0.32
C ARG A 45 3.32 11.02 -0.91
N ALA A 46 3.14 9.85 -0.29
CA ALA A 46 3.72 8.60 -0.77
C ALA A 46 3.13 8.18 -2.13
N MET A 47 1.81 8.37 -2.31
CA MET A 47 1.15 8.11 -3.58
C MET A 47 1.73 8.95 -4.72
N GLN A 48 1.90 10.26 -4.52
CA GLN A 48 2.49 11.14 -5.55
C GLN A 48 3.94 10.76 -5.87
N ARG A 49 4.75 10.44 -4.85
CA ARG A 49 6.13 9.97 -5.06
C ARG A 49 6.18 8.67 -5.85
N PHE A 50 5.28 7.73 -5.58
CA PHE A 50 5.19 6.50 -6.36
C PHE A 50 4.84 6.80 -7.82
N LEU A 51 3.86 7.68 -8.07
CA LEU A 51 3.46 8.07 -9.43
C LEU A 51 4.60 8.71 -10.23
N GLU A 52 5.51 9.45 -9.59
CA GLU A 52 6.73 9.96 -10.23
C GLU A 52 7.63 8.82 -10.76
N HIS A 53 7.70 7.68 -10.07
CA HIS A 53 8.52 6.52 -10.49
C HIS A 53 7.87 5.66 -11.57
N VAL A 54 6.56 5.77 -11.78
CA VAL A 54 5.78 5.00 -12.76
C VAL A 54 5.09 5.91 -13.79
N ALA A 55 5.68 7.08 -14.06
CA ALA A 55 5.11 8.09 -14.95
C ALA A 55 4.88 7.58 -16.38
N ASP A 56 5.72 6.66 -16.86
CA ASP A 56 5.58 5.99 -18.15
C ASP A 56 4.36 5.04 -18.21
N LEU A 57 3.86 4.58 -17.06
CA LEU A 57 2.70 3.69 -16.96
C LEU A 57 1.38 4.46 -16.82
N ARG A 58 1.40 5.79 -16.89
CA ARG A 58 0.27 6.68 -16.55
C ARG A 58 -1.06 6.33 -17.24
N LEU A 59 -1.04 5.85 -18.49
CA LEU A 59 -2.25 5.49 -19.23
C LEU A 59 -3.01 4.31 -18.60
N LEU A 60 -2.29 3.39 -17.94
CA LEU A 60 -2.85 2.23 -17.25
C LEU A 60 -3.39 2.58 -15.85
N LEU A 61 -2.91 3.69 -15.26
CA LEU A 61 -3.22 4.10 -13.89
C LEU A 61 -4.44 5.00 -13.82
N LEU A 62 -5.40 4.61 -12.98
CA LEU A 62 -6.61 5.34 -12.63
C LEU A 62 -6.45 5.87 -11.21
N VAL A 63 -6.05 7.13 -11.09
CA VAL A 63 -5.60 7.72 -9.82
C VAL A 63 -6.72 8.46 -9.12
N GLN A 64 -6.90 8.21 -7.82
CA GLN A 64 -7.82 8.96 -6.97
C GLN A 64 -7.47 10.46 -7.02
N GLY A 65 -8.47 11.28 -7.34
CA GLY A 65 -8.33 12.73 -7.50
C GLY A 65 -8.37 13.19 -8.95
N ASP A 66 -8.06 12.32 -9.92
CA ASP A 66 -8.17 12.67 -11.35
C ASP A 66 -9.63 12.82 -11.80
N GLN A 67 -10.50 11.94 -11.31
CA GLN A 67 -11.93 11.90 -11.63
C GLN A 67 -12.73 11.49 -10.39
N PRO A 68 -14.05 11.72 -10.38
CA PRO A 68 -14.93 11.16 -9.36
C PRO A 68 -14.74 9.65 -9.24
N ARG A 69 -14.76 9.14 -8.01
CA ARG A 69 -14.49 7.72 -7.71
C ARG A 69 -15.33 6.77 -8.57
N TYR A 70 -16.61 7.05 -8.78
CA TYR A 70 -17.50 6.21 -9.57
C TYR A 70 -17.04 6.07 -11.02
N ARG A 71 -16.51 7.14 -11.63
CA ARG A 71 -15.96 7.15 -12.99
C ARG A 71 -14.68 6.33 -13.11
N LEU A 72 -13.79 6.42 -12.12
CA LEU A 72 -12.57 5.62 -12.09
C LEU A 72 -12.92 4.12 -12.05
N VAL A 73 -13.89 3.74 -11.22
CA VAL A 73 -14.36 2.35 -11.11
C VAL A 73 -15.05 1.89 -12.39
N GLU A 74 -15.89 2.73 -13.00
CA GLU A 74 -16.54 2.44 -14.29
C GLU A 74 -15.51 2.19 -15.41
N LEU A 75 -14.53 3.07 -15.55
CA LEU A 75 -13.45 2.92 -16.54
C LEU A 75 -12.58 1.69 -16.25
N HIS A 76 -12.32 1.41 -14.97
CA HIS A 76 -11.60 0.22 -14.55
C HIS A 76 -12.31 -1.06 -15.01
N ARG A 77 -13.61 -1.18 -14.74
CA ARG A 77 -14.44 -2.31 -15.17
C ARG A 77 -14.40 -2.47 -16.68
N LYS A 78 -14.65 -1.39 -17.42
CA LYS A 78 -14.65 -1.41 -18.89
C LYS A 78 -13.33 -1.95 -19.46
N ARG A 79 -12.19 -1.49 -18.93
CA ARG A 79 -10.86 -1.96 -19.36
C ARG A 79 -10.67 -3.44 -19.08
N VAL A 80 -10.92 -3.88 -17.85
CA VAL A 80 -10.73 -5.28 -17.45
C VAL A 80 -11.65 -6.22 -18.24
N GLU A 81 -12.92 -5.84 -18.44
CA GLU A 81 -13.89 -6.62 -19.22
C GLU A 81 -13.52 -6.71 -20.71
N SER A 82 -12.79 -5.72 -21.24
CA SER A 82 -12.21 -5.75 -22.59
C SER A 82 -10.90 -6.55 -22.70
N GLY A 83 -10.44 -7.18 -21.60
CA GLY A 83 -9.17 -7.91 -21.55
C GLY A 83 -7.94 -6.99 -21.40
N GLU A 84 -8.14 -5.69 -21.17
CA GLU A 84 -7.06 -4.75 -20.90
C GLU A 84 -6.67 -4.77 -19.41
N ARG A 85 -5.40 -4.46 -19.13
CA ARG A 85 -4.92 -4.27 -17.75
C ARG A 85 -5.34 -2.89 -17.25
N SER A 86 -5.76 -2.83 -16.00
CA SER A 86 -6.19 -1.58 -15.36
C SER A 86 -5.77 -1.55 -13.90
N VAL A 87 -5.24 -0.41 -13.47
CA VAL A 87 -4.70 -0.25 -12.11
C VAL A 87 -5.40 0.93 -11.45
N LEU A 88 -6.14 0.66 -10.37
CA LEU A 88 -6.65 1.70 -9.49
C LEU A 88 -5.56 2.10 -8.49
N VAL A 89 -5.32 3.40 -8.34
CA VAL A 89 -4.33 3.92 -7.38
C VAL A 89 -5.03 4.91 -6.45
N GLY A 90 -4.94 4.69 -5.15
CA GLY A 90 -5.59 5.57 -4.19
C GLY A 90 -5.05 5.47 -2.77
N LEU A 91 -5.61 6.30 -1.90
CA LEU A 91 -5.43 6.17 -0.46
C LEU A 91 -6.20 4.97 0.07
N GLN A 92 -5.93 4.55 1.29
CA GLN A 92 -6.67 3.45 1.92
C GLN A 92 -8.19 3.68 1.95
N SER A 93 -8.64 4.92 2.14
CA SER A 93 -10.06 5.30 2.09
C SER A 93 -10.69 5.09 0.71
N PHE A 94 -9.89 5.05 -0.36
CA PHE A 94 -10.38 4.74 -1.70
C PHE A 94 -10.97 3.33 -1.78
N ALA A 95 -10.38 2.38 -1.04
CA ALA A 95 -10.80 0.99 -1.01
C ALA A 95 -12.13 0.77 -0.28
N GLU A 96 -12.53 1.71 0.58
CA GLU A 96 -13.76 1.63 1.35
C GLU A 96 -14.98 1.65 0.43
N GLY A 97 -15.81 0.60 0.54
CA GLY A 97 -16.99 0.43 -0.30
C GLY A 97 -16.73 0.12 -1.78
N LEU A 98 -15.50 -0.12 -2.23
CA LEU A 98 -15.27 -0.67 -3.57
C LEU A 98 -15.86 -2.07 -3.66
N ASP A 99 -16.65 -2.35 -4.70
CA ASP A 99 -17.14 -3.69 -5.00
C ASP A 99 -16.53 -4.18 -6.32
N LEU A 100 -15.37 -4.81 -6.22
CA LEU A 100 -14.64 -5.42 -7.34
C LEU A 100 -14.53 -6.91 -7.03
N LYS A 101 -14.97 -7.76 -7.96
CA LYS A 101 -15.03 -9.23 -7.81
C LYS A 101 -14.42 -9.91 -9.02
N GLY A 102 -13.81 -11.08 -8.81
CA GLY A 102 -13.18 -11.86 -9.88
C GLY A 102 -12.04 -11.10 -10.55
N GLU A 103 -11.99 -11.12 -11.87
CA GLU A 103 -10.93 -10.48 -12.68
C GLU A 103 -10.79 -8.97 -12.44
N LEU A 104 -11.85 -8.31 -11.96
CA LEU A 104 -11.83 -6.89 -11.60
C LEU A 104 -10.83 -6.57 -10.48
N LEU A 105 -10.47 -7.55 -9.64
CA LEU A 105 -9.43 -7.34 -8.64
C LEU A 105 -8.77 -8.67 -8.27
N THR A 106 -7.62 -8.94 -8.87
CA THR A 106 -6.83 -10.16 -8.59
C THR A 106 -5.50 -9.85 -7.92
N GLN A 107 -5.09 -8.58 -7.82
CA GLN A 107 -3.89 -8.21 -7.08
C GLN A 107 -4.06 -6.88 -6.31
N VAL A 108 -3.74 -6.90 -5.02
CA VAL A 108 -3.78 -5.72 -4.14
C VAL A 108 -2.38 -5.39 -3.63
N HIS A 109 -1.93 -4.17 -3.87
CA HIS A 109 -0.64 -3.64 -3.46
C HIS A 109 -0.83 -2.68 -2.28
N ILE A 110 -0.23 -2.99 -1.14
CA ILE A 110 -0.31 -2.19 0.08
C ILE A 110 1.08 -1.61 0.37
N HIS A 111 1.24 -0.29 0.20
CA HIS A 111 2.52 0.39 0.39
C HIS A 111 3.12 0.18 1.79
N LYS A 112 2.32 0.35 2.85
CA LYS A 112 2.76 0.19 4.24
C LYS A 112 1.60 -0.07 5.19
N ILE A 113 1.90 -0.60 6.36
CA ILE A 113 0.96 -0.66 7.48
C ILE A 113 0.60 0.78 7.87
N ALA A 114 -0.70 1.08 7.89
CA ALA A 114 -1.21 2.37 8.34
C ALA A 114 -1.48 2.35 9.84
N PHE A 115 -0.52 2.90 10.57
CA PHE A 115 -0.72 3.31 11.95
C PHE A 115 -1.46 4.66 11.99
N PRO A 116 -2.22 4.92 13.07
CA PRO A 116 -2.83 6.23 13.26
C PRO A 116 -1.77 7.34 13.26
N PRO A 117 -2.11 8.55 12.78
CA PRO A 117 -1.20 9.68 12.80
C PRO A 117 -0.83 10.05 14.24
N ILE A 118 0.48 10.14 14.52
CA ILE A 118 1.00 10.43 15.86
C ILE A 118 0.73 11.89 16.26
N ASP A 119 0.55 12.76 15.28
CA ASP A 119 0.24 14.19 15.41
C ASP A 119 -1.26 14.49 15.55
N SER A 120 -2.12 13.48 15.49
CA SER A 120 -3.57 13.67 15.69
C SER A 120 -3.86 14.06 17.16
N PRO A 121 -4.52 15.20 17.42
CA PRO A 121 -4.85 15.62 18.79
C PRO A 121 -5.66 14.57 19.55
N VAL A 122 -6.55 13.86 18.85
CA VAL A 122 -7.35 12.76 19.41
C VAL A 122 -6.45 11.61 19.83
N VAL A 123 -5.49 11.24 18.99
CA VAL A 123 -4.55 10.14 19.26
C VAL A 123 -3.64 10.47 20.44
N ILE A 124 -3.16 11.72 20.50
CA ILE A 124 -2.31 12.20 21.61
C ILE A 124 -3.09 12.17 22.93
N THR A 125 -4.29 12.74 22.95
CA THR A 125 -5.12 12.82 24.17
C THR A 125 -5.49 11.43 24.69
N GLU A 126 -5.92 10.53 23.80
CA GLU A 126 -6.21 9.14 24.16
C GLU A 126 -4.94 8.42 24.65
N GLY A 127 -3.80 8.68 24.02
CA GLY A 127 -2.51 8.10 24.43
C GLY A 127 -2.05 8.59 25.80
N GLU A 128 -2.26 9.85 26.15
CA GLU A 128 -1.97 10.40 27.49
C GLU A 128 -2.89 9.79 28.54
N TRP A 129 -4.19 9.67 28.25
CA TRP A 129 -5.14 8.99 29.12
C TRP A 129 -4.76 7.53 29.35
N LEU A 130 -4.41 6.78 28.30
CA LEU A 130 -3.94 5.39 28.42
C LEU A 130 -2.68 5.27 29.28
N LYS A 131 -1.73 6.21 29.16
CA LYS A 131 -0.55 6.26 30.03
C LYS A 131 -0.92 6.51 31.49
N SER A 132 -1.90 7.39 31.78
CA SER A 132 -2.38 7.61 33.15
C SER A 132 -2.99 6.35 33.79
N LEU A 133 -3.49 5.41 32.96
CA LEU A 133 -3.98 4.10 33.36
C LEU A 133 -2.88 3.02 33.40
N ASN A 134 -1.61 3.42 33.28
CA ASN A 134 -0.44 2.53 33.20
C ASN A 134 -0.53 1.50 32.04
N ARG A 135 -1.16 1.90 30.92
CA ARG A 135 -1.27 1.10 29.70
C ARG A 135 -0.35 1.65 28.62
N TYR A 136 0.12 0.78 27.72
CA TYR A 136 1.00 1.19 26.63
C TYR A 136 0.18 1.57 25.38
N PRO A 137 0.15 2.85 24.96
CA PRO A 137 -0.77 3.31 23.91
C PRO A 137 -0.61 2.60 22.57
N PHE A 138 0.62 2.28 22.17
CA PHE A 138 0.87 1.57 20.93
C PHE A 138 0.17 0.20 20.88
N GLU A 139 0.19 -0.53 22.00
CA GLU A 139 -0.41 -1.87 22.10
C GLU A 139 -1.93 -1.85 22.16
N VAL A 140 -2.50 -0.81 22.76
CA VAL A 140 -3.94 -0.70 23.03
C VAL A 140 -4.69 0.04 21.93
N GLN A 141 -4.03 1.00 21.28
CA GLN A 141 -4.65 1.92 20.34
C GLN A 141 -4.06 1.74 18.94
N SER A 142 -2.75 1.96 18.77
CA SER A 142 -2.15 1.99 17.42
C SER A 142 -2.17 0.64 16.72
N LEU A 143 -1.84 -0.43 17.43
CA LEU A 143 -1.76 -1.78 16.86
C LEU A 143 -3.14 -2.35 16.50
N PRO A 144 -4.19 -2.24 17.35
CA PRO A 144 -5.54 -2.63 16.96
C PRO A 144 -6.08 -1.85 15.76
N SER A 145 -5.88 -0.53 15.71
CA SER A 145 -6.30 0.28 14.55
C SER A 145 -5.58 -0.15 13.27
N ALA A 146 -4.27 -0.40 13.34
CA ALA A 146 -3.50 -0.91 12.20
C ALA A 146 -3.97 -2.30 11.76
N SER A 147 -4.29 -3.19 12.70
CA SER A 147 -4.84 -4.51 12.43
C SER A 147 -6.18 -4.43 11.70
N PHE A 148 -7.10 -3.59 12.19
CA PHE A 148 -8.41 -3.39 11.56
C PHE A 148 -8.26 -2.88 10.13
N ASN A 149 -7.43 -1.86 9.91
CA ASN A 149 -7.16 -1.31 8.59
C ASN A 149 -6.58 -2.36 7.64
N LEU A 150 -5.66 -3.20 8.12
CA LEU A 150 -5.04 -4.24 7.31
C LEU A 150 -6.06 -5.32 6.92
N ILE A 151 -6.90 -5.76 7.85
CA ILE A 151 -8.02 -6.69 7.58
C ILE A 151 -8.94 -6.12 6.50
N GLN A 152 -9.30 -4.83 6.59
CA GLN A 152 -10.17 -4.19 5.59
C GLN A 152 -9.55 -4.14 4.20
N GLN A 153 -8.25 -3.87 4.11
CA GLN A 153 -7.50 -3.83 2.85
C GLN A 153 -7.39 -5.21 2.22
N VAL A 154 -7.03 -6.22 3.01
CA VAL A 154 -6.92 -7.62 2.55
C VAL A 154 -8.29 -8.19 2.17
N GLY A 155 -9.33 -7.86 2.94
CA GLY A 155 -10.71 -8.27 2.67
C GLY A 155 -11.31 -7.67 1.39
N ARG A 156 -10.63 -6.73 0.72
CA ARG A 156 -11.02 -6.29 -0.63
C ARG A 156 -10.83 -7.39 -1.68
N LEU A 157 -9.82 -8.25 -1.49
CA LEU A 157 -9.48 -9.32 -2.42
C LEU A 157 -10.42 -10.53 -2.24
N ILE A 158 -10.69 -10.94 -1.01
CA ILE A 158 -11.58 -12.07 -0.72
C ILE A 158 -13.00 -11.57 -0.45
N ARG A 159 -13.85 -11.59 -1.49
CA ARG A 159 -15.27 -11.20 -1.37
C ARG A 159 -16.27 -12.28 -1.78
N SER A 160 -15.79 -13.36 -2.37
CA SER A 160 -16.61 -14.51 -2.75
C SER A 160 -15.74 -15.77 -2.80
N HIS A 161 -16.38 -16.94 -2.74
CA HIS A 161 -15.70 -18.24 -2.81
C HIS A 161 -14.85 -18.44 -4.08
N GLY A 162 -15.14 -17.71 -5.16
CA GLY A 162 -14.39 -17.77 -6.42
C GLY A 162 -13.27 -16.75 -6.54
N CYS A 163 -13.10 -15.84 -5.57
CA CYS A 163 -12.02 -14.85 -5.64
C CYS A 163 -10.66 -15.54 -5.44
N ARG A 164 -9.77 -15.37 -6.43
CA ARG A 164 -8.37 -15.78 -6.37
C ARG A 164 -7.50 -14.57 -6.61
N GLY A 165 -6.37 -14.50 -5.94
CA GLY A 165 -5.43 -13.42 -6.17
C GLY A 165 -4.39 -13.28 -5.07
N GLU A 166 -3.68 -12.17 -5.13
CA GLU A 166 -2.51 -11.93 -4.31
C GLU A 166 -2.60 -10.58 -3.60
N VAL A 167 -2.23 -10.54 -2.32
CA VAL A 167 -1.94 -9.29 -1.63
C VAL A 167 -0.43 -9.14 -1.51
N VAL A 168 0.10 -8.07 -2.08
CA VAL A 168 1.51 -7.68 -1.98
C VAL A 168 1.63 -6.56 -0.95
N ILE A 169 2.30 -6.84 0.18
CA ILE A 169 2.51 -5.85 1.24
C ILE A 169 3.99 -5.47 1.27
N TYR A 170 4.30 -4.20 1.01
CA TYR A 170 5.67 -3.70 0.93
C TYR A 170 6.26 -3.31 2.29
N ASP A 171 5.73 -3.85 3.39
CA ASP A 171 6.16 -3.49 4.74
C ASP A 171 6.86 -4.66 5.43
N LYS A 172 8.20 -4.67 5.39
CA LYS A 172 8.99 -5.73 6.01
C LYS A 172 8.81 -5.82 7.53
N ARG A 173 8.24 -4.79 8.17
CA ARG A 173 7.95 -4.80 9.62
C ARG A 173 6.94 -5.87 10.03
N LEU A 174 6.14 -6.40 9.09
CA LEU A 174 5.29 -7.57 9.32
C LEU A 174 6.09 -8.82 9.71
N LEU A 175 7.34 -8.91 9.25
CA LEU A 175 8.21 -10.06 9.51
C LEU A 175 9.31 -9.72 10.53
N THR A 176 9.80 -8.48 10.55
CA THR A 176 10.95 -8.09 11.39
C THR A 176 10.58 -7.61 12.79
N LYS A 177 9.34 -7.19 13.05
CA LYS A 177 8.91 -6.68 14.35
C LYS A 177 8.01 -7.69 15.06
N ASN A 178 8.11 -7.75 16.40
CA ASN A 178 7.31 -8.67 17.23
C ASN A 178 5.79 -8.51 17.02
N TYR A 179 5.31 -7.29 16.80
CA TYR A 179 3.89 -7.05 16.53
C TYR A 179 3.44 -7.54 15.14
N GLY A 180 4.37 -7.75 14.22
CA GLY A 180 4.09 -8.17 12.85
C GLY A 180 3.38 -9.51 12.79
N GLN A 181 3.82 -10.48 13.60
CA GLN A 181 3.17 -11.79 13.71
C GLN A 181 1.72 -11.66 14.18
N ARG A 182 1.42 -10.73 15.09
CA ARG A 182 0.05 -10.50 15.57
C ARG A 182 -0.84 -9.92 14.49
N LEU A 183 -0.32 -9.00 13.67
CA LEU A 183 -1.04 -8.48 12.51
C LEU A 183 -1.33 -9.58 11.49
N LEU A 184 -0.35 -10.44 11.20
CA LEU A 184 -0.50 -11.56 10.28
C LEU A 184 -1.52 -12.59 10.79
N ASN A 185 -1.48 -12.92 12.08
CA ASN A 185 -2.41 -13.85 12.71
C ASN A 185 -3.86 -13.34 12.76
N ALA A 186 -4.07 -12.02 12.65
CA ALA A 186 -5.40 -11.42 12.59
C ALA A 186 -6.01 -11.46 11.18
N LEU A 187 -5.20 -11.75 10.15
CA LEU A 187 -5.68 -11.93 8.79
C LEU A 187 -6.23 -13.34 8.59
N PRO A 188 -7.10 -13.56 7.58
CA PRO A 188 -7.41 -14.90 7.11
C PRO A 188 -6.14 -15.71 6.82
N VAL A 189 -6.21 -17.03 6.90
CA VAL A 189 -5.04 -17.89 6.67
C VAL A 189 -4.64 -17.80 5.19
N PHE A 190 -3.48 -17.19 4.93
CA PHE A 190 -2.85 -17.10 3.61
C PHE A 190 -1.48 -17.78 3.64
N PRO A 191 -1.06 -18.44 2.54
CA PRO A 191 0.35 -18.75 2.35
C PRO A 191 1.13 -17.43 2.21
N ILE A 192 2.22 -17.31 2.97
CA ILE A 192 3.09 -16.14 2.93
C ILE A 192 4.33 -16.47 2.10
N GLU A 193 4.47 -15.81 0.97
CA GLU A 193 5.65 -15.88 0.11
C GLU A 193 6.53 -14.63 0.27
N GLN A 194 7.85 -14.83 0.20
CA GLN A 194 8.87 -13.78 0.33
C GLN A 194 9.75 -13.70 -0.93
N PRO A 195 9.22 -13.20 -2.05
CA PRO A 195 9.98 -13.10 -3.29
C PRO A 195 11.15 -12.11 -3.16
N ALA A 196 12.23 -12.40 -3.88
CA ALA A 196 13.39 -11.52 -3.96
C ALA A 196 13.00 -10.20 -4.64
N MET A 197 13.67 -9.11 -4.26
CA MET A 197 13.50 -7.83 -4.93
C MET A 197 14.27 -7.82 -6.26
N PRO A 198 13.72 -7.23 -7.33
CA PRO A 198 14.46 -7.05 -8.56
C PRO A 198 15.70 -6.15 -8.34
N ASP A 199 16.74 -6.39 -9.13
CA ASP A 199 17.97 -5.59 -9.14
C ASP A 199 17.72 -4.20 -9.74
N VAL A 200 17.10 -3.32 -8.96
CA VAL A 200 16.86 -1.94 -9.39
C VAL A 200 17.83 -0.99 -8.69
N ILE A 201 18.73 -0.43 -9.49
CA ILE A 201 19.61 0.69 -9.16
C ILE A 201 18.72 1.93 -8.98
N VAL A 202 18.46 2.31 -7.73
CA VAL A 202 17.83 3.60 -7.42
C VAL A 202 18.76 4.70 -7.93
N LYS A 203 18.41 5.40 -9.02
CA LYS A 203 19.16 6.58 -9.47
C LYS A 203 19.20 7.58 -8.30
N PRO A 204 20.38 7.94 -7.75
CA PRO A 204 20.45 8.96 -6.72
C PRO A 204 20.05 10.30 -7.33
N LYS A 205 19.11 11.03 -6.72
CA LYS A 205 18.89 12.44 -7.07
C LYS A 205 20.18 13.22 -6.81
N ALA A 206 20.63 13.98 -7.79
CA ALA A 206 21.68 14.97 -7.61
C ALA A 206 21.27 15.95 -6.48
N LYS A 207 22.17 16.16 -5.51
CA LYS A 207 21.96 17.16 -4.46
C LYS A 207 21.68 18.52 -5.09
N PRO A 208 20.71 19.30 -4.60
CA PRO A 208 20.52 20.66 -5.08
C PRO A 208 21.81 21.46 -4.83
N ALA A 209 22.33 22.08 -5.89
CA ALA A 209 23.51 22.91 -5.82
C ALA A 209 23.30 23.99 -4.76
N ARG A 210 24.16 23.99 -3.73
CA ARG A 210 24.24 25.09 -2.75
C ARG A 210 24.45 26.38 -3.53
N ARG A 211 23.42 27.23 -3.61
CA ARG A 211 23.55 28.63 -4.03
C ARG A 211 24.55 29.29 -3.07
N ARG A 212 25.79 29.48 -3.53
CA ARG A 212 26.76 30.38 -2.90
C ARG A 212 26.16 31.78 -2.99
N ARG A 213 25.74 32.35 -1.86
CA ARG A 213 25.46 33.78 -1.73
C ARG A 213 26.79 34.50 -1.98
N ARG A 214 26.81 35.37 -3.00
CA ARG A 214 27.80 36.44 -3.14
C ARG A 214 27.27 37.66 -2.42
#